data_AF-A0A2S1STV8-F1
#
_entry.id   AF-A0A2S1STV8-F1
#
_cell.length_a   1.000
_cell.length_b   1.000
_cell.length_c   1.000
_cell.angle_alpha   90.00
_cell.angle_beta   90.00
_cell.angle_gamma   90.00
#
_symmetry.space_group_name_H-M   'P 1'
#
loop_
_entity.id
_entity.type
_entity.pdbx_description
1 polymer ?
#
loop_
_entity_poly.entity_id
_entity_poly.type
_entity_poly.pdbx_seq_one_letter_code
_entity_poly.pdbx_strand_id
1 'polypeptide(L)' 'MGMYLRTTQRKNKNGTTVRYVQLAHNRRVGGTTQAEVVHNFGREDQLDTDGLRRLVASINRYLGEDGADAAAPAAGAACR' A
#
# COMPACT_ATOMS: atom_id res chain seq x y z
N MET A 1 5.28 9.49 -13.78
CA MET A 1 5.51 9.77 -12.34
C MET A 1 4.23 9.42 -11.63
N GLY A 2 4.30 8.70 -10.52
CA GLY A 2 3.10 8.17 -9.87
C GLY A 2 3.30 8.07 -8.38
N MET A 3 2.18 8.08 -7.65
CA MET A 3 2.14 7.63 -6.27
C MET A 3 2.07 6.11 -6.24
N TYR A 4 2.69 5.49 -5.25
CA TYR A 4 2.74 4.05 -5.08
C TYR A 4 2.89 3.68 -3.61
N LEU A 5 2.40 2.51 -3.23
CA LEU A 5 2.65 1.94 -1.92
C LEU A 5 4.02 1.27 -1.91
N ARG A 6 4.81 1.53 -0.86
CA ARG A 6 6.07 0.84 -0.61
C ARG A 6 6.07 0.23 0.79
N THR A 7 6.69 -0.94 0.90
CA THR A 7 6.94 -1.59 2.19
C THR A 7 8.40 -1.43 2.58
N THR A 8 8.69 -0.90 3.76
CA THR A 8 10.05 -0.84 4.31
C THR A 8 10.17 -1.79 5.49
N GLN A 9 11.24 -2.57 5.54
CA GLN A 9 11.49 -3.48 6.65
C GLN A 9 12.51 -2.88 7.62
N ARG A 10 12.24 -3.02 8.91
CA ARG A 10 13.20 -2.72 9.99
C ARG A 10 13.42 -3.97 10.82
N LYS A 11 14.69 -4.38 10.95
CA LYS A 11 15.09 -5.42 11.91
C LYS A 11 15.30 -4.76 13.28
N ASN A 12 14.63 -5.29 14.29
CA ASN A 12 14.83 -4.88 15.68
C ASN A 12 15.99 -5.65 16.31
N LYS A 13 16.58 -5.09 17.37
CA LYS A 13 17.66 -5.71 18.14
C LYS A 13 17.26 -7.07 18.73
N ASN A 14 15.97 -7.28 18.95
CA ASN A 14 15.38 -8.53 19.45
C ASN A 14 15.17 -9.60 18.37
N GLY A 15 15.67 -9.39 17.13
CA GLY A 15 15.56 -10.35 16.02
C GLY A 15 14.24 -10.29 15.23
N THR A 16 13.19 -9.65 15.76
CA THR A 16 11.93 -9.47 15.03
C THR A 16 12.09 -8.50 13.85
N THR A 17 11.51 -8.87 12.70
CA THR A 17 11.42 -7.99 11.52
C THR A 17 10.02 -7.36 11.48
N VAL A 18 9.96 -6.03 11.42
CA VAL A 18 8.71 -5.27 11.31
C VAL A 18 8.67 -4.61 9.93
N ARG A 19 7.56 -4.76 9.22
CA ARG A 19 7.32 -4.08 7.94
C ARG A 19 6.41 -2.88 8.13
N TYR A 20 6.67 -1.80 7.41
CA TYR A 20 5.87 -0.58 7.41
C TYR A 20 5.37 -0.28 6.03
N VAL A 21 4.11 0.12 5.91
CA VAL A 21 3.47 0.47 4.65
C VAL A 21 3.41 1.99 4.51
N GLN A 22 3.87 2.51 3.37
CA GLN A 22 3.95 3.95 3.10
C GLN A 22 3.42 4.28 1.72
N LEU A 23 2.67 5.38 1.58
CA LEU A 23 2.39 6.01 0.31
C LEU A 23 3.56 6.92 -0.07
N ALA A 24 4.20 6.63 -1.19
CA ALA A 24 5.28 7.41 -1.75
C ALA A 24 4.86 8.08 -3.06
N HIS A 25 5.36 9.29 -3.32
CA HIS A 25 5.18 10.02 -4.56
C HIS A 25 6.55 10.28 -5.20
N ASN A 26 6.72 9.86 -6.45
CA ASN A 26 7.94 10.18 -7.19
C ASN A 26 7.85 11.59 -7.79
N ARG A 27 8.68 12.51 -7.28
CA ARG A 27 8.78 13.89 -7.78
C ARG A 27 10.12 14.11 -8.46
N ARG A 28 10.14 14.87 -9.56
CA ARG A 28 11.42 15.34 -10.17
C ARG A 28 11.85 16.65 -9.54
N VAL A 29 13.04 16.66 -8.98
CA VAL A 29 13.67 17.84 -8.41
C VAL A 29 15.07 17.94 -9.02
N GLY A 30 15.32 19.00 -9.79
CA GLY A 30 16.64 19.25 -10.40
C GLY A 30 17.10 18.17 -11.39
N GLY A 31 16.18 17.56 -12.15
CA GLY A 31 16.51 16.52 -13.14
C GLY A 31 16.49 15.09 -12.59
N THR A 32 16.64 14.91 -11.28
CA THR A 32 16.61 13.60 -10.60
C THR A 32 15.22 13.26 -10.08
N THR A 33 14.83 11.98 -10.18
CA THR A 33 13.59 11.46 -9.59
C THR A 33 13.85 11.09 -8.13
N GLN A 34 13.11 11.71 -7.21
CA GLN A 34 13.19 11.43 -5.77
C GLN A 34 11.86 10.86 -5.28
N ALA A 35 11.93 9.84 -4.44
CA ALA A 35 10.76 9.24 -3.81
C ALA A 35 10.45 9.96 -2.49
N GLU A 36 9.41 10.76 -2.49
CA GLU A 36 8.91 11.49 -1.31
C GLU A 36 7.86 10.63 -0.58
N VAL A 37 7.93 10.54 0.75
CA VAL A 37 6.90 9.84 1.52
C VAL A 37 5.77 10.81 1.82
N VAL A 38 4.60 10.54 1.28
CA VAL A 38 3.39 11.34 1.51
C VAL A 38 2.73 10.94 2.82
N HIS A 39 2.62 9.62 3.08
CA HIS A 39 1.94 9.11 4.27
C HIS A 39 2.52 7.77 4.72
N ASN A 40 2.53 7.54 6.03
CA ASN A 40 2.91 6.26 6.63
C ASN A 40 1.67 5.64 7.28
N PHE A 41 1.22 4.50 6.78
CA PHE A 41 0.05 3.79 7.31
C PHE A 41 0.35 2.98 8.57
N GLY A 42 1.61 2.92 8.99
CA GLY A 42 2.06 2.21 10.17
C GLY A 42 2.64 0.84 9.85
N ARG A 43 2.65 -0.02 10.87
CA ARG A 43 3.18 -1.38 10.80
C ARG A 43 2.21 -2.27 10.05
N GLU A 44 2.73 -3.10 9.15
CA GLU A 44 1.95 -4.08 8.39
C GLU A 44 1.18 -5.04 9.32
N ASP A 45 1.78 -5.43 10.45
CA ASP A 45 1.15 -6.36 11.43
C ASP A 45 -0.02 -5.74 12.20
N GLN A 46 -0.11 -4.41 12.25
CA GLN A 46 -1.16 -3.65 12.96
C GLN A 46 -1.99 -2.80 11.98
N LEU A 47 -1.83 -3.05 10.68
CA LEU A 47 -2.45 -2.24 9.65
C LEU A 47 -3.94 -2.54 9.60
N ASP A 48 -4.76 -1.50 9.65
CA ASP A 48 -6.20 -1.62 9.42
C ASP A 48 -6.47 -1.86 7.92
N THR A 49 -6.55 -3.13 7.55
CA THR A 49 -6.82 -3.53 6.15
C THR A 49 -8.19 -3.09 5.65
N ASP A 50 -9.18 -2.94 6.55
CA ASP A 50 -10.51 -2.45 6.16
C ASP A 50 -10.49 -0.94 5.92
N GLY A 51 -9.72 -0.20 6.71
CA GLY A 51 -9.40 1.21 6.43
C GLY A 51 -8.73 1.40 5.06
N LEU A 52 -7.77 0.54 4.71
CA LEU A 52 -7.11 0.60 3.40
C LEU A 52 -8.07 0.29 2.24
N ARG A 53 -8.95 -0.70 2.39
CA ARG A 53 -10.00 -1.00 1.40
C ARG A 53 -10.96 0.17 1.21
N ARG A 54 -11.35 0.85 2.29
CA ARG A 54 -12.18 2.07 2.20
C ARG A 54 -11.47 3.20 1.47
N LEU A 55 -10.16 3.35 1.67
CA LEU A 55 -9.35 4.31 0.92
C LEU A 55 -9.35 3.99 -0.57
N VAL A 56 -9.11 2.72 -0.94
CA VAL A 56 -9.17 2.28 -2.34
C VAL A 56 -10.54 2.54 -2.95
N ALA A 57 -11.63 2.18 -2.27
CA ALA A 57 -12.98 2.44 -2.73
C ALA A 57 -13.25 3.95 -2.92
N SER A 58 -12.75 4.80 -2.02
CA SER A 58 -12.85 6.26 -2.16
C SER A 58 -12.06 6.80 -3.34
N ILE A 59 -10.89 6.22 -3.63
CA ILE A 59 -10.06 6.59 -4.79
C ILE A 59 -10.75 6.15 -6.09
N ASN A 60 -11.24 4.91 -6.17
CA ASN A 60 -11.97 4.39 -7.32
C ASN A 60 -13.19 5.26 -7.62
N ARG A 61 -13.95 5.64 -6.58
CA ARG A 61 -15.07 6.58 -6.70
C ARG A 61 -14.65 7.93 -7.25
N TYR A 62 -13.55 8.49 -6.75
CA TYR A 62 -13.03 9.76 -7.25
C TYR A 62 -12.61 9.68 -8.72
N LEU A 63 -12.08 8.54 -9.16
CA LEU A 63 -11.68 8.29 -10.54
C LEU A 63 -12.86 7.99 -11.48
N GLY A 64 -14.08 7.86 -10.95
CA GLY A 64 -15.24 7.42 -11.72
C GLY A 64 -15.17 5.94 -12.11
N GLU A 65 -14.32 5.16 -11.43
CA GLU A 65 -14.16 3.72 -11.55
C GLU A 65 -15.05 2.99 -10.53
N ASP A 66 -16.20 3.61 -10.18
CA ASP A 66 -17.22 3.05 -9.30
C ASP A 66 -17.74 1.72 -9.89
N GLY A 67 -17.14 0.60 -9.49
CA GLY A 67 -17.42 -0.73 -10.03
C GLY A 67 -16.19 -1.63 -10.18
N ALA A 68 -14.97 -1.13 -9.98
CA ALA A 68 -13.75 -1.93 -10.03
C ALA A 68 -13.53 -2.86 -8.81
N ASP A 69 -14.55 -3.11 -8.00
CA ASP A 69 -14.53 -4.05 -6.88
C ASP A 69 -15.66 -5.08 -7.02
N ALA A 70 -15.49 -6.04 -7.93
CA ALA A 70 -16.09 -7.38 -7.84
C ALA A 70 -15.50 -8.37 -8.88
N ALA A 71 -14.18 -8.56 -8.91
CA ALA A 71 -13.58 -9.74 -9.52
C ALA A 71 -12.92 -10.62 -8.43
N ALA A 72 -13.78 -11.38 -7.76
CA ALA A 72 -13.58 -12.64 -7.04
C ALA A 72 -12.32 -12.86 -6.16
N PRO A 73 -12.47 -13.18 -4.86
CA PRO A 73 -11.54 -14.10 -4.24
C PRO A 73 -11.80 -15.47 -4.86
N ALA A 74 -10.86 -15.99 -5.66
CA ALA A 74 -10.84 -17.42 -5.95
C ALA A 74 -10.51 -18.13 -4.63
N ALA A 75 -11.57 -18.53 -3.92
CA ALA A 75 -11.47 -19.51 -2.86
C ALA A 75 -10.97 -20.84 -3.43
N GLY A 76 -9.88 -21.35 -2.86
CA GLY A 76 -9.64 -22.77 -2.67
C GLY A 76 -9.37 -23.63 -3.91
N ALA A 77 -8.08 -23.88 -4.16
CA ALA A 77 -7.64 -25.22 -4.54
C ALA A 77 -6.55 -25.65 -3.55
N ALA A 78 -6.96 -26.43 -2.55
CA ALA A 78 -6.06 -27.26 -1.77
C ALA A 78 -5.53 -28.42 -2.63
N CYS A 79 -4.43 -29.01 -2.18
CA CYS A 79 -3.94 -30.36 -2.47
C CYS A 79 -3.03 -30.55 -3.71
N ARG A 80 -1.71 -30.51 -3.51
CA ARG A 80 -0.82 -31.69 -3.53
C ARG A 80 0.58 -31.33 -3.04
#